data_AF-A0A6J0L4R5-F1
#
_entry.id   AF-A0A6J0L4R5-F1
#
_cell.length_a   1.000
_cell.length_b   1.000
_cell.length_c   1.000
_cell.angle_alpha   90.00
_cell.angle_beta   90.00
_cell.angle_gamma   90.00
#
_symmetry.space_group_name_H-M   'P 1'
#
loop_
_entity.id
_entity.type
_entity.pdbx_description
1 polymer ?
#
loop_
_entity_poly.entity_id
_entity_poly.type
_entity_poly.pdbx_seq_one_letter_code
_entity_poly.pdbx_strand_id
1 'polypeptide(L)'
;MANGGPSSSSSNPEVADETQDWILGAGSGWVEARTSCDHLNSLSPDLARLPNPDTPCSRCENPVENWVCLCCKEVLCSRFVNRHMLMHHQQTAHCLALSYSDLSVWCFCCEAYLDAQVILQLRPVHQAAYILKFGEAPPLPQL
;
A
#
# COMPACT_ATOMS: atom_id res chain seq x y z
N MET A 1 -15.91 69.33 -23.79
CA MET A 1 -14.99 69.64 -24.90
C MET A 1 -13.67 70.11 -24.30
N ALA A 2 -12.63 69.27 -24.35
CA ALA A 2 -11.24 69.65 -24.12
C ALA A 2 -10.37 68.70 -24.94
N ASN A 3 -9.44 69.32 -25.67
CA ASN A 3 -8.38 68.77 -26.53
C ASN A 3 -7.48 67.77 -25.76
N GLY A 4 -6.69 66.88 -26.36
CA GLY A 4 -6.28 66.69 -27.74
C GLY A 4 -4.96 65.93 -27.76
N GLY A 5 -4.65 65.37 -28.92
CA GLY A 5 -3.28 65.20 -29.41
C GLY A 5 -2.51 63.94 -29.02
N PRO A 6 -1.51 63.57 -29.85
CA PRO A 6 -1.24 62.17 -30.23
C PRO A 6 0.17 61.70 -29.82
N SER A 7 0.49 60.43 -30.11
CA SER A 7 1.80 59.87 -30.53
C SER A 7 1.82 58.37 -30.21
N SER A 8 1.82 57.45 -31.18
CA SER A 8 3.04 56.82 -31.76
C SER A 8 4.05 56.45 -30.68
N SER A 9 4.52 55.22 -30.49
CA SER A 9 4.82 54.08 -31.35
C SER A 9 5.46 53.07 -30.38
N SER A 10 5.28 51.76 -30.48
CA SER A 10 6.19 50.87 -31.21
C SER A 10 6.02 49.47 -30.63
N SER A 11 6.12 48.50 -31.53
CA SER A 11 6.33 47.07 -31.32
C SER A 11 7.23 46.70 -30.14
N ASN A 12 6.78 45.73 -29.33
CA ASN A 12 7.46 44.43 -29.21
C ASN A 12 6.53 43.36 -28.61
N PRO A 13 6.59 42.11 -29.08
CA PRO A 13 5.85 40.98 -28.54
C PRO A 13 6.75 40.14 -27.64
N GLU A 14 6.45 40.00 -26.36
CA GLU A 14 6.96 38.88 -25.57
C GLU A 14 5.81 38.38 -24.69
N VAL A 15 5.12 37.37 -25.23
CA VAL A 15 4.22 36.50 -24.49
C VAL A 15 5.03 35.95 -23.32
N ALA A 16 4.71 36.41 -22.12
CA ALA A 16 5.12 35.71 -20.92
C ALA A 16 4.50 34.32 -21.01
N ASP A 17 5.35 33.32 -21.19
CA ASP A 17 5.02 31.91 -21.09
C ASP A 17 4.55 31.63 -19.65
N GLU A 18 3.27 31.87 -19.38
CA GLU A 18 2.56 31.42 -18.19
C GLU A 18 2.25 29.92 -18.29
N THR A 19 3.25 29.12 -18.70
CA THR A 19 3.16 27.65 -18.73
C THR A 19 4.05 27.01 -17.66
N GLN A 20 4.69 27.81 -16.81
CA GLN A 20 5.47 27.34 -15.66
C GLN A 20 4.64 27.35 -14.35
N ASP A 21 3.34 27.09 -14.43
CA ASP A 21 2.45 26.92 -13.26
C ASP A 21 1.64 25.60 -13.30
N TRP A 22 2.20 24.59 -13.97
CA TRP A 22 1.70 23.21 -13.95
C TRP A 22 2.44 22.32 -12.92
N ILE A 23 3.28 22.93 -12.09
CA ILE A 23 4.02 22.26 -11.02
C ILE A 23 3.18 22.38 -9.74
N LEU A 24 2.68 21.22 -9.28
CA LEU A 24 2.11 20.94 -7.93
C LEU A 24 0.65 21.39 -7.69
N GLY A 25 -0.33 20.71 -8.30
CA GLY A 25 -1.73 21.06 -8.00
C GLY A 25 -2.88 20.21 -8.51
N ALA A 26 -2.72 18.93 -8.85
CA ALA A 26 -3.81 17.95 -9.02
C ALA A 26 -3.15 16.57 -9.16
N GLY A 27 -3.45 15.52 -8.42
CA GLY A 27 -4.78 15.07 -8.04
C GLY A 27 -4.81 13.59 -8.37
N SER A 28 -4.44 12.75 -7.41
CA SER A 28 -4.86 11.36 -7.39
C SER A 28 -4.72 10.83 -5.97
N GLY A 29 -5.84 10.47 -5.36
CA GLY A 29 -5.89 9.92 -3.99
C GLY A 29 -5.36 8.49 -3.91
N TRP A 30 -4.26 8.19 -4.61
CA TRP A 30 -3.59 6.90 -4.51
C TRP A 30 -2.68 6.92 -3.29
N VAL A 31 -2.86 5.93 -2.41
CA VAL A 31 -1.91 5.68 -1.32
C VAL A 31 -0.78 4.88 -1.92
N GLU A 32 0.38 5.52 -2.10
CA GLU A 32 1.58 4.84 -2.56
C GLU A 32 2.12 3.92 -1.46
N ALA A 33 2.38 2.66 -1.82
CA ALA A 33 2.91 1.68 -0.89
C ALA A 33 4.36 2.05 -0.52
N ARG A 34 4.71 1.91 0.75
CA ARG A 34 6.09 2.16 1.18
C ARG A 34 7.00 1.05 0.69
N THR A 35 8.19 1.44 0.24
CA THR A 35 9.26 0.54 -0.22
C THR A 35 10.25 0.16 0.88
N SER A 36 10.05 0.65 2.11
CA SER A 36 10.85 0.31 3.30
C SER A 36 10.02 0.40 4.58
N CYS A 37 10.40 -0.36 5.61
CA CYS A 37 9.74 -0.37 6.91
C CYS A 37 10.67 -0.92 8.01
N ASP A 38 10.79 -0.22 9.14
CA ASP A 38 11.64 -0.63 10.27
C ASP A 38 11.10 -1.86 11.03
N HIS A 39 9.82 -2.18 10.82
CA HIS A 39 9.13 -3.30 11.48
C HIS A 39 9.36 -4.65 10.80
N LEU A 40 10.11 -4.71 9.69
CA LEU A 40 10.41 -5.96 8.97
C LEU A 40 11.20 -6.96 9.84
N ASN A 41 11.87 -6.50 10.89
CA ASN A 41 12.58 -7.37 11.84
C ASN A 41 11.65 -8.22 12.72
N SER A 42 10.34 -7.91 12.77
CA SER A 42 9.37 -8.70 13.53
C SER A 42 8.79 -9.88 12.75
N LEU A 43 9.21 -10.08 11.50
CA LEU A 43 8.74 -11.17 10.65
C LEU A 43 9.11 -12.54 11.26
N SER A 44 8.20 -13.50 11.12
CA SER A 44 8.49 -14.90 11.43
C SER A 44 9.66 -15.39 10.56
N PRO A 45 10.58 -16.23 11.08
CA PRO A 45 11.63 -16.84 10.26
C PRO A 45 11.08 -17.77 9.18
N ASP A 46 9.86 -18.28 9.36
CA ASP A 46 9.19 -19.20 8.44
C ASP A 46 8.11 -18.48 7.62
N LEU A 47 8.54 -17.65 6.68
CA LEU A 47 7.64 -16.90 5.79
C LEU A 47 7.05 -17.74 4.67
N ALA A 48 7.65 -18.88 4.34
CA ALA A 48 7.22 -19.75 3.25
C ALA A 48 6.02 -20.64 3.63
N ARG A 49 5.82 -20.92 4.92
CA ARG A 49 4.71 -21.75 5.39
C ARG A 49 3.59 -20.89 5.97
N LEU A 50 2.61 -20.59 5.13
CA LEU A 50 1.40 -19.89 5.52
C LEU A 50 0.23 -20.86 5.70
N PRO A 51 -0.73 -20.55 6.59
CA PRO A 51 -2.04 -21.18 6.57
C PRO A 51 -2.70 -21.02 5.20
N ASN A 52 -3.66 -21.90 4.90
CA ASN A 52 -4.42 -21.81 3.64
C ASN A 52 -5.24 -20.50 3.62
N PRO A 53 -5.31 -19.77 2.49
CA PRO A 53 -6.19 -18.60 2.33
C PRO A 53 -7.66 -18.80 2.72
N ASP A 54 -8.19 -20.02 2.61
CA ASP A 54 -9.55 -20.39 3.02
C ASP A 54 -9.73 -20.55 4.54
N THR A 55 -8.65 -20.40 5.32
CA THR A 55 -8.71 -20.49 6.78
C THR A 55 -9.58 -19.37 7.33
N PRO A 56 -10.65 -19.67 8.10
CA PRO A 56 -11.49 -18.65 8.68
C PRO A 56 -10.78 -17.91 9.82
N CYS A 57 -11.36 -16.79 10.26
CA CYS A 57 -10.87 -16.07 11.43
C CYS A 57 -10.89 -16.98 12.67
N SER A 58 -9.75 -17.10 13.38
CA SER A 58 -9.60 -17.95 14.57
C SER A 58 -10.52 -17.57 15.74
N ARG A 59 -11.10 -16.35 15.73
CA ARG A 59 -11.91 -15.81 16.83
C ARG A 59 -13.42 -15.83 16.57
N CYS A 60 -13.86 -15.60 15.34
CA CYS A 60 -15.30 -15.55 15.00
C CYS A 60 -15.69 -16.41 13.81
N GLU A 61 -14.78 -17.26 13.32
CA GLU A 61 -15.02 -18.22 12.24
C GLU A 61 -15.48 -17.60 10.90
N ASN A 62 -15.37 -16.28 10.77
CA ASN A 62 -15.76 -15.59 9.55
C ASN A 62 -14.81 -15.99 8.40
N PRO A 63 -15.31 -16.42 7.23
CA PRO A 63 -14.47 -16.90 6.14
C PRO A 63 -13.99 -15.78 5.20
N VAL A 64 -14.51 -14.55 5.32
CA VAL A 64 -14.22 -13.46 4.38
C VAL A 64 -13.31 -12.39 4.98
N GLU A 65 -12.57 -11.71 4.09
CA GLU A 65 -11.63 -10.64 4.43
C GLU A 65 -10.67 -10.99 5.57
N ASN A 66 -10.11 -12.19 5.51
CA ASN A 66 -9.14 -12.64 6.50
C ASN A 66 -7.72 -12.19 6.16
N TRP A 67 -6.98 -11.89 7.20
CA TRP A 67 -5.58 -11.49 7.17
C TRP A 67 -4.78 -12.50 7.97
N VAL A 68 -3.53 -12.71 7.59
CA VAL A 68 -2.57 -13.52 8.34
C VAL A 68 -1.50 -12.63 8.96
N CYS A 69 -1.27 -12.78 10.25
CA CYS A 69 -0.17 -12.10 10.93
C CYS A 69 1.17 -12.66 10.46
N LEU A 70 2.09 -11.81 10.00
CA LEU A 70 3.38 -12.25 9.49
C LEU A 70 4.40 -12.58 10.59
N CYS A 71 4.07 -12.24 11.85
CA CYS A 71 4.91 -12.51 13.01
C CYS A 71 4.58 -13.89 13.62
N CYS A 72 3.30 -14.22 13.79
CA CYS A 72 2.86 -15.46 14.47
C CYS A 72 1.95 -16.39 13.65
N LYS A 73 1.59 -16.02 12.41
CA LYS A 73 0.72 -16.79 11.49
C LYS A 73 -0.74 -16.96 11.90
N GLU A 74 -1.20 -16.26 12.94
CA GLU A 74 -2.62 -16.27 13.28
C GLU A 74 -3.48 -15.62 12.18
N VAL A 75 -4.60 -16.25 11.84
CA VAL A 75 -5.55 -15.79 10.81
C VAL A 75 -6.74 -15.10 11.47
N LEU A 76 -6.94 -13.83 11.16
CA LEU A 76 -7.94 -12.97 11.80
C LEU A 76 -8.65 -12.10 10.78
N CYS A 77 -9.92 -11.80 11.01
CA CYS A 77 -10.69 -10.96 10.11
C CYS A 77 -10.24 -9.49 10.14
N SER A 78 -10.48 -8.81 9.02
CA SER A 78 -10.09 -7.42 8.77
C SER A 78 -10.75 -6.43 9.74
N ARG A 79 -10.30 -5.18 9.67
CA ARG A 79 -10.93 -4.04 10.35
C ARG A 79 -12.35 -3.71 9.87
N PHE A 80 -12.74 -4.20 8.70
CA PHE A 80 -14.07 -3.98 8.12
C PHE A 80 -15.08 -5.06 8.52
N VAL A 81 -14.60 -6.21 9.04
CA VAL A 81 -15.43 -7.26 9.62
C VAL A 81 -15.58 -7.06 11.14
N ASN A 82 -14.78 -7.74 11.97
CA ASN A 82 -14.84 -7.64 13.45
C ASN A 82 -13.56 -7.06 14.07
N ARG A 83 -12.61 -6.57 13.25
CA ARG A 83 -11.38 -5.91 13.70
C ARG A 83 -10.43 -6.80 14.49
N HIS A 84 -10.53 -8.11 14.37
CA HIS A 84 -9.70 -9.02 15.15
C HIS A 84 -8.22 -8.90 14.84
N MET A 85 -7.81 -8.66 13.58
CA MET A 85 -6.40 -8.43 13.27
C MET A 85 -5.88 -7.12 13.89
N LEU A 86 -6.72 -6.07 13.95
CA LEU A 86 -6.38 -4.82 14.62
C LEU A 86 -6.22 -5.00 16.14
N MET A 87 -7.15 -5.72 16.77
CA MET A 87 -7.07 -6.05 18.20
C MET A 87 -5.82 -6.89 18.50
N HIS A 88 -5.49 -7.83 17.63
CA HIS A 88 -4.29 -8.65 17.75
C HIS A 88 -3.01 -7.82 17.73
N HIS A 89 -2.90 -6.88 16.79
CA HIS A 89 -1.80 -5.92 16.76
C HIS A 89 -1.68 -5.16 18.10
N GLN A 90 -2.79 -4.65 18.63
CA GLN A 90 -2.80 -3.91 19.90
C GLN A 90 -2.40 -4.77 21.11
N GLN A 91 -2.72 -6.06 21.09
CA GLN A 91 -2.44 -6.99 22.19
C GLN A 91 -1.01 -7.55 22.16
N THR A 92 -0.42 -7.68 20.97
CA THR A 92 0.84 -8.41 20.76
C THR A 92 1.98 -7.54 20.25
N ALA A 93 1.69 -6.30 19.84
CA ALA A 93 2.60 -5.42 19.09
C ALA A 93 3.08 -5.99 17.75
N HIS A 94 2.46 -7.05 17.22
CA HIS A 94 2.76 -7.53 15.87
C HIS A 94 2.26 -6.52 14.83
N CYS A 95 3.17 -5.85 14.13
CA CYS A 95 2.82 -4.77 13.22
C CYS A 95 2.42 -5.25 11.81
N LEU A 96 2.88 -6.43 11.36
CA LEU A 96 2.79 -6.84 9.96
C LEU A 96 1.75 -7.92 9.72
N ALA A 97 0.87 -7.70 8.74
CA ALA A 97 -0.13 -8.66 8.29
C ALA A 97 -0.27 -8.66 6.77
N LEU A 98 -0.59 -9.82 6.19
CA LEU A 98 -0.92 -9.99 4.78
C LEU A 98 -2.42 -10.26 4.61
N SER A 99 -3.05 -9.61 3.64
CA SER A 99 -4.43 -9.81 3.24
C SER A 99 -4.57 -11.04 2.34
N TYR A 100 -5.47 -11.97 2.65
CA TYR A 100 -5.76 -13.07 1.71
C TYR A 100 -6.65 -12.64 0.55
N SER A 101 -7.31 -11.48 0.60
CA SER A 101 -8.16 -10.98 -0.48
C SER A 101 -7.34 -10.62 -1.72
N ASP A 102 -6.28 -9.83 -1.52
CA ASP A 102 -5.51 -9.17 -2.58
C ASP A 102 -3.99 -9.30 -2.43
N LEU A 103 -3.52 -10.07 -1.44
CA LEU A 103 -2.09 -10.29 -1.14
C LEU A 103 -1.32 -9.01 -0.75
N SER A 104 -2.03 -7.92 -0.43
CA SER A 104 -1.42 -6.70 0.08
C SER A 104 -0.83 -6.92 1.48
N VAL A 105 0.29 -6.25 1.77
CA VAL A 105 0.92 -6.27 3.09
C VAL A 105 0.68 -4.94 3.78
N TRP A 106 0.20 -4.98 5.02
CA TRP A 106 -0.06 -3.81 5.84
C TRP A 106 0.84 -3.78 7.07
N CYS A 107 1.36 -2.60 7.38
CA CYS A 107 2.02 -2.32 8.64
C CYS A 107 1.12 -1.44 9.52
N PHE A 108 0.62 -1.99 10.63
CA PHE A 108 -0.20 -1.25 11.60
C PHE A 108 0.56 -0.12 12.27
N CYS A 109 1.86 -0.29 12.55
CA CYS A 109 2.68 0.72 13.21
C CYS A 109 3.02 1.91 12.31
N CYS A 110 3.15 1.69 10.99
CA CYS A 110 3.37 2.75 10.01
C CYS A 110 2.08 3.30 9.40
N GLU A 111 0.94 2.67 9.69
CA GLU A 111 -0.35 2.92 9.05
C GLU A 111 -0.27 2.98 7.51
N ALA A 112 0.49 2.05 6.92
CA ALA A 112 0.79 2.05 5.49
C ALA A 112 0.84 0.65 4.90
N TYR A 113 0.47 0.57 3.61
CA TYR A 113 0.76 -0.59 2.78
C TYR A 113 2.26 -0.65 2.47
N LEU A 114 2.78 -1.87 2.35
CA LEU A 114 4.17 -2.15 2.00
C LEU A 114 4.24 -2.82 0.63
N ASP A 115 5.18 -2.38 -0.19
CA ASP A 115 5.43 -2.99 -1.49
C ASP A 115 6.24 -4.27 -1.32
N ALA A 116 5.57 -5.42 -1.46
CA ALA A 116 6.20 -6.74 -1.32
C ALA A 116 7.09 -7.14 -2.51
N GLN A 117 7.00 -6.45 -3.64
CA GLN A 117 7.88 -6.67 -4.81
C GLN A 117 9.23 -5.99 -4.61
N VAL A 118 9.21 -4.77 -4.05
CA VAL A 118 10.41 -3.98 -3.76
C VAL A 118 11.10 -4.47 -2.48
N ILE A 119 10.34 -4.77 -1.42
CA ILE A 119 10.91 -5.20 -0.14
C ILE A 119 11.30 -6.69 -0.20
N LEU A 120 12.60 -6.96 -0.30
CA LEU A 120 13.16 -8.31 -0.44
C LEU A 120 12.69 -9.29 0.65
N GLN A 121 12.59 -8.82 1.90
CA GLN A 121 12.17 -9.63 3.05
C GLN A 121 10.71 -10.12 2.94
N LEU A 122 9.88 -9.43 2.15
CA LEU A 122 8.47 -9.81 1.94
C LEU A 122 8.27 -10.71 0.72
N ARG A 123 9.29 -10.89 -0.14
CA ARG A 123 9.16 -11.75 -1.33
C ARG A 123 8.80 -13.20 -1.01
N PRO A 124 9.41 -13.88 -0.02
CA PRO A 124 9.08 -15.27 0.28
C PRO A 124 7.61 -15.45 0.70
N VAL A 125 7.09 -14.52 1.51
CA VAL A 125 5.69 -14.58 1.96
C VAL A 125 4.74 -14.27 0.82
N HIS A 126 5.05 -13.29 -0.03
CA HIS A 126 4.23 -12.97 -1.19
C HIS A 126 4.18 -14.14 -2.19
N GLN A 127 5.33 -14.76 -2.48
CA GLN A 127 5.40 -15.94 -3.34
C GLN A 127 4.58 -17.10 -2.78
N ALA A 128 4.73 -17.43 -1.49
CA ALA A 128 3.97 -18.49 -0.84
C ALA A 128 2.46 -18.22 -0.88
N ALA A 129 2.04 -16.99 -0.55
CA ALA A 129 0.64 -16.61 -0.57
C ALA A 129 0.04 -16.65 -1.99
N TYR A 130 0.80 -16.23 -3.00
CA TYR A 130 0.38 -16.28 -4.40
C TYR A 130 0.17 -17.72 -4.86
N ILE A 131 1.14 -18.61 -4.61
CA ILE A 131 1.03 -20.04 -4.94
C ILE A 131 -0.16 -20.68 -4.23
N LEU A 132 -0.36 -20.37 -2.94
CA LEU A 132 -1.49 -20.91 -2.18
C LEU A 132 -2.84 -20.44 -2.72
N LYS A 133 -2.93 -19.19 -3.19
CA LYS A 133 -4.18 -18.59 -3.68
C LYS A 133 -4.51 -18.97 -5.12
N PHE A 134 -3.50 -19.06 -5.99
CA PHE A 134 -3.68 -19.21 -7.43
C PHE A 134 -3.18 -20.55 -8.00
N GLY A 135 -2.43 -21.33 -7.23
CA GLY A 135 -1.87 -22.62 -7.66
C GLY A 135 -0.69 -22.52 -8.63
N GLU A 136 -0.15 -21.33 -8.87
CA GLU A 136 0.97 -21.07 -9.77
C GLU A 136 1.97 -20.08 -9.16
N ALA A 137 3.17 -19.96 -9.75
CA ALA A 137 4.15 -18.98 -9.30
C ALA A 137 3.73 -17.55 -9.69
N PRO A 138 4.03 -16.52 -8.86
CA PRO A 138 3.74 -15.14 -9.24
C PRO A 138 4.52 -14.75 -10.50
N PRO A 139 3.94 -13.86 -11.34
CA PRO A 139 4.68 -13.28 -12.46
C PRO A 139 5.95 -12.60 -11.95
N LEU A 140 7.01 -12.66 -12.76
CA LEU A 140 8.28 -12.03 -12.40
C LEU A 140 8.09 -10.52 -12.22
N PRO A 141 8.73 -9.89 -11.22
CA PRO A 141 8.71 -8.44 -11.09
C PRO A 141 9.22 -7.82 -12.39
N GLN A 142 8.46 -6.88 -12.95
CA GLN A 142 8.95 -6.05 -14.04
C GLN A 142 9.98 -5.08 -13.45
N LEU A 143 11.26 -5.32 -13.76
CA LEU A 143 12.40 -4.49 -13.34
C LEU A 143 12.45 -3.17 -14.11
#